data_AF-A0AAE4TUN8-F1
#
_entry.id   AF-A0AAE4TUN8-F1
#
_cell.length_a   1.000
_cell.length_b   1.000
_cell.length_c   1.000
_cell.angle_alpha   90.00
_cell.angle_beta   90.00
_cell.angle_gamma   90.00
#
_symmetry.space_group_name_H-M   'P 1'
#
loop_
_entity.id
_entity.type
_entity.pdbx_description
1 polymer ?
#
loop_
_entity_poly.entity_id
_entity_poly.type
_entity_poly.pdbx_seq_one_letter_code
_entity_poly.pdbx_strand_id
1 'polypeptide(L)'
;MNHKKKKQQSTKIEEYSRKELVKLNEDVLCYAKAINGLPADHKDSLQKRGWLLPFLYGYDSLLWKRWDYWFDIVQAGTIECTGPIPQIEWVTSNNKGFETTIKMLQTCLDYHEASMGTFIQWLHWGLALTKTSPKITEKLSEHYYKHFNIFLMQKYPSDYMSIILCEQTGRGYKEGLGYFPTPFQLSIMMTYVVYKDINNPLKREEYKQKTVYDPCVGCGSTFLPASNFSLKGSAQDVSKTALDLLKIQCMLYAPWFAFHPEHIQGFENKDSINSEKQLEFIF
;
A
#
# COMPACT_ATOMS: atom_id res chain seq x y z
N MET A 1 -30.51 22.54 -25.74
CA MET A 1 -30.44 23.01 -24.34
C MET A 1 -30.37 21.78 -23.44
N ASN A 2 -29.18 21.49 -22.90
CA ASN A 2 -28.85 21.48 -21.46
C ASN A 2 -29.68 20.45 -20.64
N HIS A 3 -29.12 19.46 -19.95
CA HIS A 3 -27.89 19.47 -19.16
C HIS A 3 -27.21 18.09 -19.09
N LYS A 4 -25.88 18.15 -19.14
CA LYS A 4 -24.90 17.14 -18.70
C LYS A 4 -25.33 16.46 -17.39
N LYS A 5 -25.67 15.17 -17.44
CA LYS A 5 -25.54 14.29 -16.26
C LYS A 5 -24.05 14.05 -16.02
N LYS A 6 -23.44 14.84 -15.13
CA LYS A 6 -22.15 14.50 -14.50
C LYS A 6 -22.33 13.12 -13.85
N LYS A 7 -21.72 12.10 -14.44
CA LYS A 7 -21.61 10.76 -13.88
C LYS A 7 -20.59 10.84 -12.75
N GLN A 8 -21.01 11.31 -11.56
CA GLN A 8 -20.25 11.08 -10.34
C GLN A 8 -20.14 9.57 -10.19
N GLN A 9 -18.92 9.03 -10.33
CA GLN A 9 -18.61 7.66 -9.95
C GLN A 9 -19.04 7.50 -8.48
N SER A 10 -20.17 6.83 -8.24
CA SER A 10 -20.64 6.58 -6.88
C SER A 10 -19.70 5.56 -6.23
N THR A 11 -18.63 6.03 -5.60
CA THR A 11 -18.16 5.39 -4.38
C THR A 11 -19.38 5.32 -3.47
N LYS A 12 -19.90 4.11 -3.20
CA LYS A 12 -21.10 3.93 -2.39
C LYS A 12 -20.81 4.33 -0.94
N ILE A 13 -20.81 5.64 -0.70
CA ILE A 13 -20.74 6.29 0.61
C ILE A 13 -21.96 5.88 1.44
N GLU A 14 -23.07 5.54 0.77
CA GLU A 14 -24.32 5.03 1.34
C GLU A 14 -24.18 3.72 2.12
N GLU A 15 -23.06 2.99 1.97
CA GLU A 15 -22.78 1.76 2.71
C GLU A 15 -22.28 2.03 4.14
N TYR A 16 -21.89 3.27 4.47
CA TYR A 16 -21.37 3.64 5.78
C TYR A 16 -22.40 4.43 6.58
N SER A 17 -22.43 4.20 7.90
CA SER A 17 -23.30 4.94 8.80
C SER A 17 -22.90 6.42 8.85
N ARG A 18 -23.86 7.29 9.18
CA ARG A 18 -23.59 8.72 9.36
C ARG A 18 -22.49 8.98 10.39
N LYS A 19 -22.41 8.16 11.45
CA LYS A 19 -21.40 8.28 12.51
C LYS A 19 -19.99 8.01 11.95
N GLU A 20 -19.85 6.98 11.12
CA GLU A 20 -18.58 6.64 10.47
C GLU A 20 -18.14 7.73 9.50
N LEU A 21 -19.07 8.31 8.73
CA LEU A 21 -18.75 9.39 7.79
C LEU A 21 -18.36 10.70 8.51
N VAL A 22 -18.99 11.00 9.64
CA VAL A 22 -18.60 12.13 10.49
C VAL A 22 -17.20 11.90 11.04
N LYS A 23 -16.93 10.71 11.60
CA LYS A 23 -15.61 10.36 12.13
C LYS A 23 -14.53 10.43 11.04
N LEU A 24 -14.79 9.87 9.86
CA LEU A 24 -13.87 9.94 8.71
C LEU A 24 -13.50 11.40 8.39
N ASN A 25 -14.49 12.29 8.35
CA ASN A 25 -14.24 13.70 8.08
C ASN A 25 -13.41 14.35 9.19
N GLU A 26 -13.68 14.03 10.45
CA GLU A 26 -12.89 14.49 11.61
C GLU A 26 -11.43 14.02 11.52
N ASP A 27 -11.22 12.73 11.22
CA ASP A 27 -9.88 12.13 11.09
C ASP A 27 -9.09 12.77 9.94
N VAL A 28 -9.70 12.91 8.76
CA VAL A 28 -9.07 13.57 7.61
C VAL A 28 -8.69 15.01 7.95
N LEU A 29 -9.57 15.76 8.61
CA LEU A 29 -9.28 17.14 9.01
C LEU A 29 -8.20 17.21 10.09
N CYS A 30 -8.13 16.24 11.01
CA CYS A 30 -7.08 16.14 12.01
C CYS A 30 -5.71 15.92 11.36
N TYR A 31 -5.60 14.90 10.49
CA TYR A 31 -4.36 14.64 9.75
C TYR A 31 -3.99 15.78 8.81
N ALA A 32 -4.96 16.44 8.19
CA ALA A 32 -4.72 17.60 7.35
C ALA A 32 -4.08 18.74 8.15
N LYS A 33 -4.53 19.01 9.38
CA LYS A 33 -3.91 20.05 10.24
C LYS A 33 -2.44 19.76 10.51
N ALA A 34 -2.07 18.48 10.71
CA ALA A 34 -0.68 18.08 10.93
C ALA A 34 0.25 18.36 9.74
N ILE A 35 -0.31 18.50 8.52
CA ILE A 35 0.44 18.85 7.30
C ILE A 35 0.16 20.28 6.80
N ASN A 36 -0.29 21.18 7.67
CA ASN A 36 -0.66 22.57 7.36
C ASN A 36 -1.84 22.70 6.37
N GLY A 37 -2.84 21.82 6.52
CA GLY A 37 -4.09 21.79 5.76
C GLY A 37 -4.08 20.89 4.52
N LEU A 38 -5.23 20.75 3.86
CA LEU A 38 -5.31 20.12 2.54
C LEU A 38 -4.90 21.11 1.44
N PRO A 39 -4.54 20.63 0.23
CA PRO A 39 -4.35 21.51 -0.91
C PRO A 39 -5.69 22.15 -1.32
N ALA A 40 -5.68 23.42 -1.68
CA ALA A 40 -6.88 24.12 -2.17
C ALA A 40 -7.32 23.62 -3.56
N ASP A 41 -6.34 23.29 -4.41
CA ASP A 41 -6.55 22.81 -5.78
C ASP A 41 -5.37 21.94 -6.26
N HIS A 42 -5.42 21.55 -7.54
CA HIS A 42 -4.37 20.73 -8.16
C HIS A 42 -3.00 21.43 -8.23
N LYS A 43 -2.94 22.77 -8.28
CA LYS A 43 -1.68 23.51 -8.31
C LYS A 43 -1.02 23.49 -6.94
N ASP A 44 -1.82 23.73 -5.90
CA ASP A 44 -1.36 23.68 -4.51
C ASP A 44 -0.85 22.27 -4.14
N SER A 45 -1.47 21.22 -4.70
CA SER A 45 -1.01 19.82 -4.50
C SER A 45 0.45 19.58 -4.93
N LEU A 46 0.97 20.32 -5.92
CA LEU A 46 2.37 20.21 -6.35
C LEU A 46 3.36 20.87 -5.38
N GLN A 47 2.89 21.81 -4.57
CA GLN A 47 3.69 22.49 -3.56
C GLN A 47 3.60 21.81 -2.19
N LYS A 48 2.57 20.97 -1.99
CA LYS A 48 2.28 20.35 -0.70
C LYS A 48 2.65 18.87 -0.65
N ARG A 49 3.89 18.58 -0.24
CA ARG A 49 4.34 17.19 0.01
C ARG A 49 3.44 16.52 1.05
N GLY A 50 3.05 15.27 0.79
CA GLY A 50 2.26 14.48 1.75
C GLY A 50 0.76 14.76 1.72
N TRP A 51 0.25 15.50 0.72
CA TRP A 51 -1.16 15.88 0.66
C TRP A 51 -2.15 14.70 0.56
N LEU A 52 -1.71 13.50 0.17
CA LEU A 52 -2.52 12.28 0.18
C LEU A 52 -2.59 11.59 1.54
N LEU A 53 -1.68 11.89 2.48
CA LEU A 53 -1.62 11.21 3.78
C LEU A 53 -2.90 11.35 4.61
N PRO A 54 -3.57 12.52 4.69
CA PRO A 54 -4.82 12.62 5.44
C PRO A 54 -5.92 11.70 4.91
N PHE A 55 -5.99 11.54 3.59
CA PHE A 55 -6.91 10.63 2.95
C PHE A 55 -6.51 9.18 3.18
N LEU A 56 -5.23 8.84 3.03
CA LEU A 56 -4.70 7.50 3.30
C LEU A 56 -5.08 7.03 4.71
N TYR A 57 -4.76 7.82 5.73
CA TYR A 57 -4.98 7.44 7.13
C TYR A 57 -6.47 7.47 7.50
N GLY A 58 -7.20 8.49 7.08
CA GLY A 58 -8.65 8.58 7.36
C GLY A 58 -9.42 7.41 6.73
N TYR A 59 -9.14 7.07 5.47
CA TYR A 59 -9.78 5.92 4.83
C TYR A 59 -9.34 4.59 5.41
N ASP A 60 -8.06 4.42 5.80
CA ASP A 60 -7.61 3.21 6.46
C ASP A 60 -8.30 2.99 7.81
N SER A 61 -8.44 4.03 8.64
CA SER A 61 -9.15 3.93 9.93
C SER A 61 -10.61 3.50 9.77
N LEU A 62 -11.25 3.92 8.67
CA LEU A 62 -12.60 3.48 8.31
C LEU A 62 -12.64 2.01 7.85
N LEU A 63 -11.62 1.56 7.11
CA LEU A 63 -11.65 0.28 6.39
C LEU A 63 -10.92 -0.85 7.12
N TRP A 64 -9.62 -0.71 7.33
CA TRP A 64 -8.72 -1.81 7.73
C TRP A 64 -7.99 -1.59 9.05
N LYS A 65 -7.87 -0.33 9.50
CA LYS A 65 -7.22 0.09 10.75
C LYS A 65 -5.77 -0.41 10.90
N ARG A 66 -5.08 -0.61 9.78
CA ARG A 66 -3.68 -1.08 9.77
C ARG A 66 -2.72 0.01 10.19
N TRP A 67 -2.97 1.25 9.80
CA TRP A 67 -2.19 2.41 10.24
C TRP A 67 -2.44 2.70 11.71
N ASP A 68 -3.70 2.65 12.17
CA ASP A 68 -4.04 2.80 13.60
C ASP A 68 -3.27 1.76 14.43
N TYR A 69 -3.37 0.48 14.06
CA TYR A 69 -2.64 -0.62 14.70
C TYR A 69 -1.12 -0.41 14.70
N TRP A 70 -0.56 0.06 13.59
CA TRP A 70 0.87 0.27 13.48
C TRP A 70 1.35 1.48 14.28
N PHE A 71 0.56 2.57 14.32
CA PHE A 71 0.88 3.73 15.14
C PHE A 71 0.86 3.40 16.63
N ASP A 72 -0.08 2.58 17.09
CA ASP A 72 -0.09 2.10 18.48
C ASP A 72 1.19 1.33 18.82
N ILE A 73 1.67 0.45 17.93
CA ILE A 73 2.94 -0.27 18.08
C ILE A 73 4.12 0.69 18.10
N VAL A 74 4.19 1.63 17.14
CA VAL A 74 5.28 2.61 17.05
C VAL A 74 5.33 3.45 18.32
N GLN A 75 4.18 3.86 18.84
CA GLN A 75 4.08 4.62 20.09
C GLN A 75 4.50 3.79 21.30
N ALA A 76 4.12 2.51 21.36
CA ALA A 76 4.51 1.60 22.43
C ALA A 76 5.99 1.16 22.35
N GLY A 77 6.59 1.21 21.17
CA GLY A 77 7.94 0.72 20.91
C GLY A 77 8.08 -0.80 20.92
N THR A 78 6.97 -1.55 20.92
CA THR A 78 6.96 -3.03 20.98
C THR A 78 5.73 -3.61 20.32
N ILE A 79 5.86 -4.82 19.76
CA ILE A 79 4.74 -5.58 19.20
C ILE A 79 4.06 -6.50 20.24
N GLU A 80 4.58 -6.54 21.47
CA GLU A 80 4.00 -7.34 22.54
C GLU A 80 2.64 -6.80 22.96
N CYS A 81 1.71 -7.72 23.25
CA CYS A 81 0.35 -7.40 23.72
C CYS A 81 -0.49 -6.51 22.78
N THR A 82 -0.12 -6.33 21.51
CA THR A 82 -0.86 -5.45 20.58
C THR A 82 -2.05 -6.13 19.90
N GLY A 83 -2.35 -7.39 20.22
CA GLY A 83 -3.44 -8.14 19.61
C GLY A 83 -3.17 -8.56 18.16
N PRO A 84 -4.19 -9.12 17.47
CA PRO A 84 -4.04 -9.67 16.13
C PRO A 84 -3.83 -8.56 15.09
N ILE A 85 -3.00 -8.85 14.09
CA ILE A 85 -2.82 -7.97 12.93
C ILE A 85 -4.17 -7.78 12.22
N PRO A 86 -4.62 -6.54 11.94
CA PRO A 86 -5.82 -6.32 11.15
C PRO A 86 -5.71 -6.95 9.77
N GLN A 87 -6.71 -7.75 9.38
CA GLN A 87 -6.66 -8.55 8.15
C GLN A 87 -7.23 -7.75 6.98
N ILE A 88 -6.48 -7.72 5.86
CA ILE A 88 -7.03 -7.31 4.56
C ILE A 88 -7.66 -8.52 3.88
N GLU A 89 -8.88 -8.32 3.38
CA GLU A 89 -9.50 -9.21 2.40
C GLU A 89 -9.11 -8.76 0.99
N TRP A 90 -8.15 -9.47 0.40
CA TRP A 90 -7.65 -9.17 -0.94
C TRP A 90 -8.69 -9.48 -2.01
N VAL A 91 -8.96 -8.50 -2.89
CA VAL A 91 -9.87 -8.68 -4.01
C VAL A 91 -9.15 -9.22 -5.25
N THR A 92 -9.92 -9.78 -6.17
CA THR A 92 -9.40 -10.35 -7.43
C THR A 92 -10.23 -9.84 -8.60
N SER A 93 -9.88 -10.24 -9.83
CA SER A 93 -10.52 -9.79 -11.07
C SER A 93 -12.03 -9.98 -11.15
N ASN A 94 -12.60 -10.89 -10.35
CA ASN A 94 -14.05 -11.14 -10.32
C ASN A 94 -14.82 -10.07 -9.50
N ASN A 95 -14.13 -9.14 -8.82
CA ASN A 95 -14.75 -8.10 -8.03
C ASN A 95 -15.01 -6.84 -8.86
N LYS A 96 -16.24 -6.30 -8.85
CA LYS A 96 -16.59 -5.08 -9.60
C LYS A 96 -15.79 -3.83 -9.17
N GLY A 97 -15.43 -3.77 -7.89
CA GLY A 97 -14.57 -2.74 -7.34
C GLY A 97 -13.15 -2.81 -7.91
N PHE A 98 -12.60 -4.02 -8.06
CA PHE A 98 -11.30 -4.24 -8.71
C PHE A 98 -11.27 -3.65 -10.13
N GLU A 99 -12.27 -3.97 -10.97
CA GLU A 99 -12.33 -3.43 -12.33
C GLU A 99 -12.45 -1.90 -12.35
N THR A 100 -13.20 -1.34 -11.40
CA THR A 100 -13.37 0.11 -11.26
C THR A 100 -12.05 0.78 -10.91
N THR A 101 -11.28 0.18 -10.00
CA THR A 101 -9.95 0.66 -9.60
C THR A 101 -8.96 0.58 -10.75
N ILE A 102 -8.91 -0.53 -11.49
CA ILE A 102 -8.06 -0.67 -12.68
C ILE A 102 -8.38 0.40 -13.72
N LYS A 103 -9.66 0.61 -14.04
CA LYS A 103 -10.09 1.65 -15.00
C LYS A 103 -9.68 3.04 -14.56
N MET A 104 -9.73 3.35 -13.26
CA MET A 104 -9.25 4.62 -12.72
C MET A 104 -7.74 4.80 -12.93
N LEU A 105 -6.94 3.76 -12.65
CA LEU A 105 -5.48 3.80 -12.86
C LEU A 105 -5.12 3.91 -14.34
N GLN A 106 -5.82 3.16 -15.20
CA GLN A 106 -5.68 3.26 -16.65
C GLN A 106 -6.03 4.67 -17.15
N THR A 107 -7.10 5.28 -16.63
CA THR A 107 -7.47 6.67 -16.95
C THR A 107 -6.39 7.66 -16.54
N CYS A 108 -5.74 7.46 -15.38
CA CYS A 108 -4.60 8.28 -14.98
C CYS A 108 -3.47 8.20 -16.02
N LEU A 109 -3.19 7.02 -16.56
CA LEU A 109 -2.12 6.80 -17.54
C LEU A 109 -2.53 7.05 -19.00
N ASP A 110 -3.82 7.21 -19.29
CA ASP A 110 -4.35 7.53 -20.62
C ASP A 110 -4.33 9.04 -20.87
N TYR A 111 -3.14 9.62 -20.85
CA TYR A 111 -2.91 11.02 -21.17
C TYR A 111 -1.55 11.17 -21.85
N HIS A 112 -1.46 12.03 -22.86
CA HIS A 112 -0.30 12.07 -23.77
C HIS A 112 1.06 12.34 -23.08
N GLU A 113 1.08 13.06 -21.95
CA GLU A 113 2.29 13.31 -21.15
C GLU A 113 2.51 12.26 -20.04
N ALA A 114 1.54 11.38 -19.80
CA ALA A 114 1.59 10.42 -18.71
C ALA A 114 2.53 9.25 -19.03
N SER A 115 3.28 8.86 -18.01
CA SER A 115 4.09 7.65 -18.00
C SER A 115 4.07 7.04 -16.61
N MET A 116 4.52 5.79 -16.49
CA MET A 116 4.72 5.18 -15.18
C MET A 116 5.64 6.03 -14.29
N GLY A 117 6.72 6.58 -14.85
CA GLY A 117 7.69 7.38 -14.11
C GLY A 117 7.13 8.71 -13.58
N THR A 118 6.28 9.39 -14.35
CA THR A 118 5.63 10.65 -13.92
C THR A 118 4.55 10.37 -12.87
N PHE A 119 3.81 9.27 -13.01
CA PHE A 119 2.79 8.86 -12.05
C PHE A 119 3.41 8.45 -10.71
N ILE A 120 4.50 7.67 -10.72
CA ILE A 120 5.27 7.32 -9.52
C ILE A 120 5.75 8.59 -8.81
N GLN A 121 6.35 9.54 -9.53
CA GLN A 121 6.83 10.79 -8.92
C GLN A 121 5.70 11.56 -8.23
N TRP A 122 4.54 11.66 -8.87
CA TRP A 122 3.37 12.34 -8.31
C TRP A 122 2.83 11.64 -7.06
N LEU A 123 2.71 10.31 -7.08
CA LEU A 123 2.29 9.53 -5.92
C LEU A 123 3.31 9.57 -4.78
N HIS A 124 4.61 9.48 -5.10
CA HIS A 124 5.67 9.61 -4.09
C HIS A 124 5.64 10.97 -3.40
N TRP A 125 5.35 12.04 -4.15
CA TRP A 125 5.17 13.37 -3.58
C TRP A 125 3.93 13.45 -2.69
N GLY A 126 2.79 12.98 -3.19
CA GLY A 126 1.52 12.98 -2.46
C GLY A 126 1.55 12.12 -1.20
N LEU A 127 2.27 11.00 -1.20
CA LEU A 127 2.44 10.09 -0.06
C LEU A 127 3.69 10.39 0.78
N ALA A 128 4.38 11.50 0.51
CA ALA A 128 5.60 11.89 1.22
C ALA A 128 6.75 10.85 1.18
N LEU A 129 6.76 9.95 0.20
CA LEU A 129 7.84 8.96 -0.01
C LEU A 129 9.13 9.57 -0.56
N THR A 130 9.06 10.78 -1.10
CA THR A 130 10.23 11.54 -1.59
C THR A 130 10.24 12.95 -1.01
N LYS A 131 11.41 13.57 -0.92
CA LYS A 131 11.57 15.00 -0.60
C LYS A 131 11.61 15.89 -1.86
N THR A 132 11.75 15.28 -3.03
CA THR A 132 11.90 15.99 -4.30
C THR A 132 10.53 16.22 -4.94
N SER A 133 10.22 17.47 -5.28
CA SER A 133 9.00 17.82 -6.01
C SER A 133 8.95 17.11 -7.37
N PRO A 134 7.77 16.63 -7.82
CA PRO A 134 7.66 15.86 -9.05
C PRO A 134 7.94 16.74 -10.26
N LYS A 135 8.76 16.23 -11.20
CA LYS A 135 9.07 16.94 -12.45
C LYS A 135 7.99 16.68 -13.49
N ILE A 136 6.79 17.20 -13.25
CA ILE A 136 5.62 17.06 -14.13
C ILE A 136 5.00 18.42 -14.45
N THR A 137 4.30 18.51 -15.57
CA THR A 137 3.58 19.73 -15.94
C THR A 137 2.35 19.93 -15.06
N GLU A 138 1.92 21.18 -14.92
CA GLU A 138 0.70 21.51 -14.16
C GLU A 138 -0.54 20.79 -14.72
N LYS A 139 -0.64 20.70 -16.06
CA LYS A 139 -1.74 20.01 -16.76
C LYS A 139 -1.75 18.51 -16.47
N LEU A 140 -0.58 17.88 -16.47
CA LEU A 140 -0.46 16.46 -16.11
C LEU A 140 -0.84 16.24 -14.64
N SER A 141 -0.39 17.12 -13.74
CA SER A 141 -0.80 17.06 -12.33
C SER A 141 -2.32 17.23 -12.16
N GLU A 142 -2.92 18.19 -12.88
CA GLU A 142 -4.37 18.38 -12.90
C GLU A 142 -5.11 17.12 -13.37
N HIS A 143 -4.60 16.46 -14.41
CA HIS A 143 -5.15 15.21 -14.91
C HIS A 143 -5.12 14.12 -13.83
N TYR A 144 -3.97 13.89 -13.19
CA TYR A 144 -3.88 12.92 -12.08
C TYR A 144 -4.80 13.29 -10.92
N TYR A 145 -4.81 14.56 -10.50
CA TYR A 145 -5.62 15.05 -9.38
C TYR A 145 -7.13 14.84 -9.60
N LYS A 146 -7.61 14.99 -10.83
CA LYS A 146 -9.04 14.81 -11.16
C LYS A 146 -9.49 13.35 -11.21
N HIS A 147 -8.60 12.44 -11.60
CA HIS A 147 -8.97 11.06 -11.89
C HIS A 147 -8.53 10.08 -10.81
N PHE A 148 -7.40 10.34 -10.13
CA PHE A 148 -6.88 9.44 -9.12
C PHE A 148 -7.75 9.46 -7.86
N ASN A 149 -8.17 8.27 -7.42
CA ASN A 149 -8.94 8.11 -6.19
C ASN A 149 -8.34 7.00 -5.32
N ILE A 150 -7.59 7.42 -4.30
CA ILE A 150 -6.92 6.50 -3.35
C ILE A 150 -7.92 5.62 -2.59
N PHE A 151 -9.13 6.10 -2.33
CA PHE A 151 -10.17 5.32 -1.62
C PHE A 151 -10.50 4.03 -2.37
N LEU A 152 -10.52 4.03 -3.70
CA LEU A 152 -10.81 2.83 -4.48
C LEU A 152 -9.73 1.75 -4.30
N MET A 153 -8.47 2.16 -4.21
CA MET A 153 -7.37 1.24 -3.96
C MET A 153 -7.46 0.62 -2.57
N GLN A 154 -7.76 1.44 -1.54
CA GLN A 154 -7.90 0.93 -0.18
C GLN A 154 -9.16 0.09 0.00
N LYS A 155 -10.31 0.50 -0.53
CA LYS A 155 -11.58 -0.23 -0.40
C LYS A 155 -11.55 -1.58 -1.11
N TYR A 156 -10.83 -1.68 -2.21
CA TYR A 156 -10.70 -2.90 -3.01
C TYR A 156 -9.23 -3.28 -3.11
N PRO A 157 -8.59 -3.75 -2.03
CA PRO A 157 -7.14 -3.93 -2.01
C PRO A 157 -6.70 -5.09 -2.91
N SER A 158 -5.75 -4.81 -3.79
CA SER A 158 -5.13 -5.78 -4.71
C SER A 158 -3.76 -5.28 -5.14
N ASP A 159 -2.99 -6.16 -5.79
CA ASP A 159 -1.71 -5.85 -6.41
C ASP A 159 -1.87 -5.09 -7.75
N TYR A 160 -2.40 -3.88 -7.67
CA TYR A 160 -2.67 -3.05 -8.85
C TYR A 160 -1.42 -2.60 -9.57
N MET A 161 -0.34 -2.30 -8.83
CA MET A 161 0.85 -1.73 -9.46
C MET A 161 1.59 -2.74 -10.32
N SER A 162 1.58 -4.03 -9.93
CA SER A 162 2.08 -5.09 -10.79
C SER A 162 1.31 -5.19 -12.11
N ILE A 163 -0.02 -5.13 -12.05
CA ILE A 163 -0.88 -5.26 -13.23
C ILE A 163 -0.63 -4.11 -14.19
N ILE A 164 -0.64 -2.87 -13.69
CA ILE A 164 -0.43 -1.70 -14.53
C ILE A 164 1.00 -1.67 -15.08
N LEU A 165 2.02 -2.06 -14.31
CA LEU A 165 3.39 -2.15 -14.83
C LEU A 165 3.52 -3.21 -15.93
N CYS A 166 2.89 -4.38 -15.75
CA CYS A 166 2.82 -5.43 -16.76
C CYS A 166 2.18 -4.90 -18.06
N GLU A 167 1.02 -4.23 -17.96
CA GLU A 167 0.32 -3.65 -19.12
C GLU A 167 1.14 -2.57 -19.85
N GLN A 168 1.91 -1.75 -19.11
CA GLN A 168 2.73 -0.69 -19.69
C GLN A 168 4.05 -1.20 -20.29
N THR A 169 4.57 -2.32 -19.80
CA THR A 169 5.83 -2.91 -20.30
C THR A 169 5.61 -3.93 -21.41
N GLY A 170 4.43 -4.55 -21.48
CA GLY A 170 4.02 -5.49 -22.53
C GLY A 170 3.60 -4.84 -23.85
N ARG A 171 3.83 -3.53 -24.06
CA ARG A 171 3.54 -2.83 -25.32
C ARG A 171 4.85 -2.49 -26.06
N GLY A 172 5.01 -2.98 -27.29
CA GLY A 172 6.09 -2.59 -28.21
C GLY A 172 7.43 -3.31 -27.99
N TYR A 173 8.56 -2.68 -28.31
CA TYR A 173 9.92 -3.28 -28.31
C TYR A 173 10.37 -3.88 -26.95
N LYS A 174 9.63 -3.62 -25.86
CA LYS A 174 9.90 -4.15 -24.51
C LYS A 174 9.25 -5.50 -24.20
N GLU A 175 8.54 -6.11 -25.15
CA GLU A 175 7.89 -7.43 -24.99
C GLU A 175 8.85 -8.54 -24.51
N GLY A 176 10.13 -8.51 -24.89
CA GLY A 176 11.15 -9.48 -24.46
C GLY A 176 11.81 -9.22 -23.10
N LEU A 177 11.61 -8.03 -22.51
CA LEU A 177 12.16 -7.60 -21.20
C LEU A 177 11.03 -7.29 -20.20
N GLY A 178 9.83 -7.82 -20.46
CA GLY A 178 8.59 -7.47 -19.77
C GLY A 178 8.61 -7.75 -18.27
N TYR A 179 7.73 -7.06 -17.53
CA TYR A 179 7.46 -7.34 -16.13
C TYR A 179 6.35 -8.38 -16.01
N PHE A 180 6.65 -9.55 -15.45
CA PHE A 180 5.70 -10.66 -15.30
C PHE A 180 5.41 -10.93 -13.82
N PRO A 181 4.35 -10.35 -13.25
CA PRO A 181 4.03 -10.59 -11.85
C PRO A 181 3.46 -12.00 -11.66
N THR A 182 3.78 -12.62 -10.53
CA THR A 182 3.05 -13.80 -10.07
C THR A 182 1.55 -13.44 -9.96
N PRO A 183 0.64 -14.23 -10.58
CA PRO A 183 -0.79 -13.97 -10.47
C PRO A 183 -1.22 -13.86 -9.01
N PHE A 184 -1.89 -12.75 -8.66
CA PHE A 184 -2.07 -12.39 -7.24
C PHE A 184 -2.85 -13.43 -6.43
N GLN A 185 -3.81 -14.13 -7.04
CA GLN A 185 -4.51 -15.27 -6.42
C GLN A 185 -3.56 -16.41 -6.01
N LEU A 186 -2.55 -16.70 -6.82
CA LEU A 186 -1.54 -17.70 -6.49
C LEU A 186 -0.65 -17.19 -5.35
N SER A 187 -0.28 -15.91 -5.34
CA SER A 187 0.47 -15.31 -4.24
C SER A 187 -0.29 -15.38 -2.91
N ILE A 188 -1.60 -15.12 -2.91
CA ILE A 188 -2.46 -15.28 -1.73
C ILE A 188 -2.48 -16.74 -1.28
N MET A 189 -2.67 -17.69 -2.20
CA MET A 189 -2.67 -19.12 -1.89
C MET A 189 -1.32 -19.58 -1.31
N MET A 190 -0.20 -19.24 -1.95
CA MET A 190 1.15 -19.58 -1.46
C MET A 190 1.39 -19.02 -0.06
N THR A 191 0.93 -17.79 0.20
CA THR A 191 0.99 -17.19 1.54
C THR A 191 0.24 -18.05 2.56
N TYR A 192 -0.99 -18.47 2.27
CA TYR A 192 -1.75 -19.35 3.18
C TYR A 192 -1.04 -20.68 3.48
N VAL A 193 -0.33 -21.24 2.49
CA VAL A 193 0.46 -22.47 2.69
C VAL A 193 1.65 -22.24 3.62
N VAL A 194 2.34 -21.08 3.51
CA VAL A 194 3.46 -20.70 4.39
C VAL A 194 2.98 -20.48 5.83
N TYR A 195 1.86 -19.77 6.00
CA TYR A 195 1.27 -19.47 7.30
C TYR A 195 0.24 -20.52 7.73
N LYS A 196 0.61 -21.80 7.60
CA LYS A 196 -0.23 -22.92 8.08
C LYS A 196 -0.51 -22.78 9.58
N ASP A 197 -1.62 -23.34 10.03
CA ASP A 197 -2.00 -23.34 11.44
C ASP A 197 -2.19 -21.94 12.07
N ILE A 198 -2.43 -20.89 11.26
CA ILE A 198 -2.67 -19.52 11.74
C ILE A 198 -3.90 -19.36 12.67
N ASN A 199 -4.77 -20.37 12.68
CA ASN A 199 -5.88 -20.47 13.61
C ASN A 199 -5.42 -20.78 15.04
N ASN A 200 -4.21 -21.32 15.22
CA ASN A 200 -3.57 -21.47 16.52
C ASN A 200 -3.02 -20.12 17.00
N PRO A 201 -3.49 -19.60 18.16
CA PRO A 201 -3.03 -18.30 18.68
C PRO A 201 -1.51 -18.20 18.90
N LEU A 202 -0.86 -19.29 19.35
CA LEU A 202 0.58 -19.29 19.58
C LEU A 202 1.36 -19.15 18.26
N LYS A 203 0.91 -19.85 17.22
CA LYS A 203 1.53 -19.76 15.88
C LYS A 203 1.33 -18.38 15.26
N ARG A 204 0.16 -17.77 15.46
CA ARG A 204 -0.10 -16.39 15.02
C ARG A 204 0.87 -15.39 15.64
N GLU A 205 1.07 -15.46 16.95
CA GLU A 205 2.03 -14.58 17.63
C GLU A 205 3.48 -14.87 17.21
N GLU A 206 3.82 -16.13 16.90
CA GLU A 206 5.13 -16.46 16.34
C GLU A 206 5.33 -15.82 14.95
N TYR A 207 4.37 -15.97 14.04
CA TYR A 207 4.47 -15.44 12.67
C TYR A 207 4.57 -13.92 12.62
N LYS A 208 3.89 -13.23 13.55
CA LYS A 208 3.95 -11.78 13.72
C LYS A 208 5.40 -11.28 13.92
N GLN A 209 6.23 -12.07 14.60
CA GLN A 209 7.64 -11.79 14.91
C GLN A 209 8.59 -12.18 13.76
N LYS A 210 8.16 -13.06 12.86
CA LYS A 210 9.00 -13.51 11.74
C LYS A 210 9.15 -12.41 10.69
N THR A 211 10.29 -12.44 10.00
CA THR A 211 10.59 -11.54 8.89
C THR A 211 10.29 -12.24 7.57
N VAL A 212 9.48 -11.59 6.73
CA VAL A 212 9.25 -12.00 5.34
C VAL A 212 10.44 -11.54 4.51
N TYR A 213 10.96 -12.41 3.63
CA TYR A 213 12.01 -12.02 2.69
C TYR A 213 11.62 -12.40 1.26
N ASP A 214 11.70 -11.43 0.35
CA ASP A 214 11.48 -11.64 -1.08
C ASP A 214 12.64 -11.03 -1.90
N PRO A 215 13.54 -11.85 -2.48
CA PRO A 215 14.71 -11.36 -3.20
C PRO A 215 14.41 -10.88 -4.63
N CYS A 216 13.19 -11.06 -5.12
CA CYS A 216 12.75 -10.69 -6.47
C CYS A 216 11.30 -10.18 -6.44
N VAL A 217 11.06 -9.22 -5.55
CA VAL A 217 9.72 -8.84 -5.08
C VAL A 217 8.84 -8.20 -6.15
N GLY A 218 9.43 -7.64 -7.21
CA GLY A 218 8.71 -6.82 -8.17
C GLY A 218 7.96 -5.67 -7.49
N CYS A 219 6.66 -5.54 -7.76
CA CYS A 219 5.80 -4.56 -7.09
C CYS A 219 5.16 -5.13 -5.80
N GLY A 220 5.44 -6.39 -5.42
CA GLY A 220 5.01 -6.98 -4.15
C GLY A 220 3.90 -8.02 -4.22
N SER A 221 3.64 -8.65 -5.37
CA SER A 221 2.53 -9.61 -5.50
C SER A 221 2.55 -10.72 -4.43
N THR A 222 3.73 -11.24 -4.12
CA THR A 222 4.04 -12.28 -3.11
C THR A 222 4.28 -11.72 -1.72
N PHE A 223 4.67 -10.45 -1.63
CA PHE A 223 5.05 -9.80 -0.38
C PHE A 223 3.86 -9.16 0.35
N LEU A 224 2.92 -8.56 -0.39
CA LEU A 224 1.76 -7.88 0.17
C LEU A 224 0.84 -8.82 0.96
N PRO A 225 0.48 -10.03 0.49
CA PRO A 225 -0.39 -10.91 1.27
C PRO A 225 0.24 -11.36 2.58
N ALA A 226 1.57 -11.51 2.62
CA ALA A 226 2.31 -11.89 3.82
C ALA A 226 2.19 -10.84 4.94
N SER A 227 1.88 -9.58 4.60
CA SER A 227 1.60 -8.54 5.60
C SER A 227 0.45 -8.90 6.54
N ASN A 228 -0.50 -9.74 6.12
CA ASN A 228 -1.58 -10.22 7.00
C ASN A 228 -1.05 -11.01 8.21
N PHE A 229 0.20 -11.50 8.18
CA PHE A 229 0.70 -12.46 9.15
C PHE A 229 2.02 -12.04 9.81
N SER A 230 2.81 -11.18 9.17
CA SER A 230 4.11 -10.72 9.69
C SER A 230 4.23 -9.21 9.69
N LEU A 231 4.85 -8.67 10.74
CA LEU A 231 5.06 -7.22 10.91
C LEU A 231 6.44 -6.73 10.45
N LYS A 232 7.29 -7.64 9.95
CA LYS A 232 8.61 -7.29 9.43
C LYS A 232 8.85 -7.93 8.09
N GLY A 233 9.41 -7.16 7.17
CA GLY A 233 9.64 -7.58 5.80
C GLY A 233 10.91 -6.96 5.24
N SER A 234 11.62 -7.73 4.43
CA SER A 234 12.78 -7.30 3.65
C SER A 234 12.55 -7.73 2.20
N ALA A 235 12.83 -6.83 1.26
CA ALA A 235 12.50 -7.06 -0.14
C ALA A 235 13.58 -6.47 -1.04
N GLN A 236 13.88 -7.16 -2.14
CA GLN A 236 14.87 -6.75 -3.12
C GLN A 236 14.33 -6.96 -4.53
N ASP A 237 14.73 -6.08 -5.44
CA ASP A 237 14.48 -6.22 -6.87
C ASP A 237 15.55 -5.43 -7.65
N VAL A 238 15.84 -5.86 -8.88
CA VAL A 238 16.74 -5.15 -9.78
C VAL A 238 16.10 -3.87 -10.34
N SER A 239 14.77 -3.85 -10.46
CA SER A 239 14.00 -2.75 -11.02
C SER A 239 13.67 -1.72 -9.95
N LYS A 240 14.33 -0.56 -10.01
CA LYS A 240 13.98 0.59 -9.18
C LYS A 240 12.50 0.99 -9.33
N THR A 241 11.96 0.94 -10.55
CA THR A 241 10.55 1.24 -10.82
C THR A 241 9.62 0.31 -10.05
N ALA A 242 9.94 -1.00 -10.01
CA ALA A 242 9.14 -1.97 -9.27
C ALA A 242 9.21 -1.73 -7.76
N LEU A 243 10.39 -1.42 -7.21
CA LEU A 243 10.56 -1.05 -5.80
C LEU A 243 9.83 0.26 -5.43
N ASP A 244 9.82 1.25 -6.32
CA ASP A 244 9.10 2.50 -6.10
C ASP A 244 7.58 2.27 -6.06
N LEU A 245 7.07 1.35 -6.89
CA LEU A 245 5.68 0.92 -6.90
C LEU A 245 5.32 0.06 -5.68
N LEU A 246 6.21 -0.85 -5.28
CA LEU A 246 6.08 -1.61 -4.04
C LEU A 246 5.91 -0.68 -2.84
N LYS A 247 6.73 0.37 -2.71
CA LYS A 247 6.60 1.34 -1.61
C LYS A 247 5.21 1.99 -1.57
N ILE A 248 4.64 2.33 -2.72
CA ILE A 248 3.27 2.86 -2.79
C ILE A 248 2.27 1.82 -2.28
N GLN A 249 2.38 0.56 -2.71
CA GLN A 249 1.46 -0.49 -2.24
C GLN A 249 1.63 -0.81 -0.75
N CYS A 250 2.86 -0.79 -0.22
CA CYS A 250 3.10 -0.92 1.21
C CYS A 250 2.48 0.23 2.00
N MET A 251 2.56 1.48 1.51
CA MET A 251 1.88 2.61 2.17
C MET A 251 0.36 2.40 2.24
N LEU A 252 -0.23 1.81 1.20
CA LEU A 252 -1.68 1.56 1.13
C LEU A 252 -2.12 0.40 2.01
N TYR A 253 -1.32 -0.68 2.08
CA TYR A 253 -1.80 -1.96 2.57
C TYR A 253 -0.96 -2.56 3.70
N ALA A 254 0.32 -2.21 3.85
CA ALA A 254 1.24 -2.83 4.79
C ALA A 254 2.13 -1.76 5.48
N PRO A 255 1.58 -0.98 6.42
CA PRO A 255 2.28 0.15 7.06
C PRO A 255 3.65 -0.23 7.64
N TRP A 256 3.73 -1.39 8.29
CA TRP A 256 4.93 -1.94 8.90
C TRP A 256 6.01 -2.39 7.90
N PHE A 257 5.67 -2.53 6.61
CA PHE A 257 6.65 -2.70 5.54
C PHE A 257 7.04 -1.36 4.89
N ALA A 258 6.15 -0.36 4.94
CA ALA A 258 6.41 0.96 4.37
C ALA A 258 7.29 1.83 5.27
N PHE A 259 7.06 1.74 6.59
CA PHE A 259 7.74 2.52 7.62
C PHE A 259 7.99 1.64 8.84
N HIS A 260 9.24 1.23 9.03
CA HIS A 260 9.63 0.34 10.12
C HIS A 260 10.76 0.96 10.96
N PRO A 261 10.44 1.69 12.04
CA PRO A 261 11.46 2.20 12.95
C PRO A 261 12.31 1.07 13.54
N GLU A 262 13.64 1.25 13.56
CA GLU A 262 14.59 0.23 14.00
C GLU A 262 14.48 -0.12 15.50
N HIS A 263 13.91 0.79 16.30
CA HIS A 263 13.82 0.64 17.75
C HIS A 263 12.64 -0.22 18.24
N ILE A 264 11.77 -0.70 17.34
CA ILE A 264 10.61 -1.51 17.74
C ILE A 264 11.08 -2.90 18.19
N GLN A 265 10.69 -3.27 19.41
CA GLN A 265 11.03 -4.53 20.05
C GLN A 265 10.04 -5.66 19.72
N GLY A 266 10.43 -6.89 20.07
CA GLY A 266 9.62 -8.10 19.95
C GLY A 266 9.81 -8.90 18.66
N PHE A 267 10.79 -8.53 17.81
CA PHE A 267 11.21 -9.30 16.63
C PHE A 267 12.38 -10.26 16.89
N GLU A 268 12.83 -10.35 18.14
CA GLU A 268 13.96 -11.19 18.53
C GLU A 268 13.54 -12.67 18.53
N ASN A 269 14.34 -13.54 17.91
CA ASN A 269 14.10 -14.98 17.99
C ASN A 269 14.35 -15.44 19.43
N LYS A 270 13.29 -15.81 20.14
CA LYS A 270 13.40 -16.45 21.46
C LYS A 270 14.17 -17.78 21.43
N ASP A 271 14.35 -18.36 20.24
CA ASP A 271 15.14 -19.59 20.02
C ASP A 271 16.66 -19.37 20.16
N SER A 272 17.15 -18.12 20.10
CA SER A 272 18.58 -17.81 20.18
C SER A 272 19.16 -17.89 21.60
N ILE A 273 18.31 -17.96 22.63
CA ILE A 273 18.74 -17.98 24.05
C ILE A 273 19.11 -19.41 24.51
N ASN A 274 18.76 -20.46 23.75
CA ASN A 274 19.11 -21.85 24.08
C ASN A 274 20.24 -22.46 23.22
N SER A 275 20.80 -21.71 22.26
CA SER A 275 21.81 -22.22 21.32
C SER A 275 23.28 -21.93 21.68
N GLU A 276 23.57 -21.29 22.82
CA GLU A 276 24.96 -21.07 23.29
C GLU A 276 25.66 -22.34 23.80
N LYS A 277 25.05 -23.53 23.69
CA LYS A 277 25.67 -24.79 24.14
C LYS A 277 26.06 -25.80 23.08
N GLN A 278 25.85 -25.54 21.79
CA GLN A 278 26.26 -26.51 20.77
C GLN A 278 26.72 -25.83 19.47
N LEU A 279 28.01 -25.59 19.34
CA LEU A 279 28.89 -26.33 18.42
C LEU A 279 30.27 -25.66 18.41
N GLU A 280 31.14 -26.21 19.25
CA GLU A 280 32.58 -26.23 18.99
C GLU A 280 32.88 -27.05 17.72
N PHE A 281 34.09 -26.82 17.19
CA PHE A 281 34.79 -27.53 16.11
C PHE A 281 34.70 -26.90 14.73
N ILE A 282 35.71 -26.12 14.33
CA ILE A 282 37.15 -26.40 14.00
C ILE A 282 37.28 -26.45 12.47
N PHE A 283 38.28 -25.70 11.99
CA PHE A 283 38.70 -25.40 10.61
C PHE A 283 38.33 -26.40 9.51
#